data_AF-A0A916M3S4-F1
#
_entry.id   AF-A0A916M3S4-F1
#
_cell.length_a   1.000
_cell.length_b   1.000
_cell.length_c   1.000
_cell.angle_alpha   90.00
_cell.angle_beta   90.00
_cell.angle_gamma   90.00
#
_symmetry.space_group_name_H-M   'P 1'
#
loop_
_entity.id
_entity.type
_entity.pdbx_description
1 polymer ?
#
loop_
_entity_poly.entity_id
_entity_poly.type
_entity_poly.pdbx_seq_one_letter_code
_entity_poly.pdbx_strand_id
1 'polypeptide(L)'
;MKSDWMTASSFSRAREVISAINIVSIYAKLVSTNEEYPHNLDDLNHAREKLSAFLSDFGRLIEKGISDQDGIIIGSDPRFSELAKMFIEERRHLPQKSTLFKLPTEKLIHLVRSNNPEEMPELIACLRDLRNILDQHSHSDIVGILGEI
;
A
#
# COMPACT_ATOMS: atom_id res chain seq x y z
N MET A 1 23.58 14.15 6.03
CA MET A 1 22.50 15.04 6.50
C MET A 1 21.29 15.15 5.55
N LYS A 2 21.36 14.79 4.25
CA LYS A 2 20.16 14.68 3.39
C LYS A 2 19.42 13.32 3.50
N SER A 3 20.06 12.28 4.03
CA SER A 3 19.47 10.94 4.12
C SER A 3 18.41 10.83 5.22
N ASP A 4 18.65 11.48 6.37
CA ASP A 4 17.83 11.29 7.58
C ASP A 4 16.43 11.93 7.48
N TRP A 5 16.32 13.07 6.79
CA TRP A 5 15.02 13.75 6.59
C TRP A 5 14.15 13.05 5.54
N MET A 6 14.76 12.53 4.47
CA MET A 6 14.05 11.70 3.48
C MET A 6 13.55 10.42 4.15
N THR A 7 14.40 9.82 4.99
CA THR A 7 14.08 8.64 5.77
C THR A 7 12.87 8.83 6.69
N ALA A 8 12.85 9.93 7.45
CA ALA A 8 11.72 10.26 8.32
C ALA A 8 10.42 10.54 7.53
N SER A 9 10.52 11.19 6.37
CA SER A 9 9.39 11.50 5.49
C SER A 9 8.76 10.23 4.90
N SER A 10 9.55 9.31 4.35
CA SER A 10 9.04 8.07 3.78
C SER A 10 8.43 7.16 4.86
N PHE A 11 9.02 7.14 6.06
CA PHE A 11 8.48 6.41 7.21
C PHE A 11 7.14 6.99 7.71
N SER A 12 7.03 8.32 7.79
CA SER A 12 5.76 8.99 8.10
C SER A 12 4.68 8.63 7.08
N ARG A 13 5.04 8.70 5.78
CA ARG A 13 4.14 8.33 4.69
C ARG A 13 3.68 6.87 4.79
N ALA A 14 4.59 5.93 5.08
CA ALA A 14 4.24 4.52 5.26
C ALA A 14 3.27 4.31 6.44
N ARG A 15 3.51 4.96 7.58
CA ARG A 15 2.60 4.91 8.74
C ARG A 15 1.22 5.48 8.42
N GLU A 16 1.15 6.59 7.69
CA GLU A 16 -0.12 7.17 7.26
C GLU A 16 -0.92 6.23 6.35
N VAL A 17 -0.23 5.54 5.42
CA VAL A 17 -0.87 4.55 4.56
C VAL A 17 -1.34 3.34 5.36
N ILE A 18 -0.53 2.83 6.29
CA ILE A 18 -0.94 1.73 7.19
C ILE A 18 -2.15 2.12 8.04
N SER A 19 -2.19 3.35 8.54
CA SER A 19 -3.35 3.88 9.29
C SER A 19 -4.60 3.91 8.41
N ALA A 20 -4.49 4.41 7.18
CA ALA A 20 -5.59 4.41 6.21
C ALA A 20 -6.07 2.97 5.88
N ILE A 21 -5.14 2.03 5.69
CA ILE A 21 -5.45 0.61 5.47
C ILE A 21 -6.27 0.06 6.64
N ASN A 22 -5.91 0.39 7.88
CA ASN A 22 -6.63 -0.10 9.05
C ASN A 22 -8.06 0.43 9.11
N ILE A 23 -8.26 1.73 8.87
CA ILE A 23 -9.60 2.36 8.84
C ILE A 23 -10.49 1.68 7.80
N VAL A 24 -9.99 1.55 6.56
CA VAL A 24 -10.75 0.92 5.46
C VAL A 24 -10.98 -0.57 5.72
N SER A 25 -10.01 -1.28 6.30
CA SER A 25 -10.16 -2.70 6.66
C SER A 25 -11.20 -2.93 7.75
N ILE A 26 -11.28 -2.05 8.75
CA ILE A 26 -12.30 -2.11 9.80
C ILE A 26 -13.68 -1.88 9.18
N TYR A 27 -13.82 -0.83 8.37
CA TYR A 27 -15.06 -0.57 7.65
C TYR A 27 -15.50 -1.77 6.79
N ALA A 28 -14.60 -2.32 5.98
CA ALA A 28 -14.91 -3.45 5.12
C ALA A 28 -15.36 -4.69 5.90
N LYS A 29 -14.77 -4.94 7.07
CA LYS A 29 -15.17 -6.05 7.95
C LYS A 29 -16.56 -5.84 8.54
N LEU A 30 -16.89 -4.62 8.98
CA LEU A 30 -18.20 -4.29 9.52
C LEU A 30 -19.30 -4.36 8.44
N VAL A 31 -19.02 -3.87 7.24
CA VAL A 31 -19.94 -4.04 6.09
C VAL A 31 -20.16 -5.52 5.78
N SER A 32 -19.11 -6.35 5.86
CA SER A 32 -19.21 -7.80 5.63
C SER A 32 -20.09 -8.52 6.67
N THR A 33 -20.19 -7.98 7.89
CA THR A 33 -21.05 -8.52 8.96
C THR A 33 -22.40 -7.80 9.08
N ASN A 34 -22.69 -6.87 8.15
CA ASN A 34 -23.87 -6.01 8.17
C ASN A 34 -24.01 -5.21 9.48
N GLU A 35 -22.86 -4.83 10.06
CA GLU A 35 -22.75 -3.99 11.24
C GLU A 35 -22.61 -2.52 10.85
N GLU A 36 -23.13 -1.63 11.69
CA GLU A 36 -23.01 -0.19 11.50
C GLU A 36 -21.57 0.27 11.77
N TYR A 37 -21.05 1.17 10.95
CA TYR A 37 -19.73 1.75 11.15
C TYR A 37 -19.80 2.82 12.25
N PRO A 38 -19.19 2.62 13.43
CA PRO A 38 -19.37 3.50 14.58
C PRO A 38 -18.51 4.77 14.53
N HIS A 39 -17.64 4.91 13.52
CA HIS A 39 -16.71 6.02 13.39
C HIS A 39 -17.19 7.06 12.38
N ASN A 40 -16.54 8.23 12.39
CA ASN A 40 -16.84 9.31 11.47
C ASN A 40 -16.62 8.88 10.00
N LEU A 41 -17.63 9.08 9.16
CA LEU A 41 -17.54 8.84 7.72
C LEU A 41 -16.50 9.74 7.03
N ASP A 42 -16.20 10.91 7.59
CA ASP A 42 -15.15 11.79 7.08
C ASP A 42 -13.77 11.15 7.23
N ASP A 43 -13.50 10.47 8.35
CA ASP A 43 -12.24 9.75 8.57
C ASP A 43 -12.08 8.58 7.59
N LEU A 44 -13.19 7.89 7.30
CA LEU A 44 -13.22 6.83 6.29
C LEU A 44 -12.95 7.38 4.89
N ASN A 45 -13.60 8.50 4.52
CA ASN A 45 -13.41 9.14 3.21
C ASN A 45 -11.96 9.62 3.06
N HIS A 46 -11.40 10.25 4.09
CA HIS A 46 -9.99 10.68 4.08
C HIS A 46 -9.03 9.49 3.97
N ALA A 47 -9.31 8.39 4.67
CA ALA A 47 -8.54 7.15 4.53
C ALA A 47 -8.59 6.59 3.10
N ARG A 48 -9.79 6.56 2.49
CA ARG A 48 -9.98 6.13 1.09
C ARG A 48 -9.24 7.01 0.10
N GLU A 49 -9.27 8.32 0.30
CA GLU A 49 -8.56 9.28 -0.55
C GLU A 49 -7.04 9.09 -0.46
N LYS A 50 -6.50 9.05 0.76
CA LYS A 50 -5.07 8.78 1.00
C LYS A 50 -4.62 7.48 0.35
N LEU A 51 -5.39 6.41 0.55
CA LEU A 51 -5.05 5.11 -0.01
C LEU A 51 -5.18 5.09 -1.54
N SER A 52 -6.20 5.74 -2.11
CA SER A 52 -6.35 5.87 -3.56
C SER A 52 -5.20 6.66 -4.19
N ALA A 53 -4.78 7.76 -3.56
CA ALA A 53 -3.67 8.58 -4.04
C ALA A 53 -2.34 7.80 -3.99
N PHE A 54 -2.09 7.11 -2.87
CA PHE A 54 -0.93 6.22 -2.73
C PHE A 54 -0.93 5.14 -3.82
N LEU A 55 -2.05 4.44 -4.02
CA LEU A 55 -2.15 3.39 -5.03
C LEU A 55 -1.96 3.94 -6.44
N SER A 56 -2.48 5.14 -6.74
CA SER A 56 -2.29 5.78 -8.05
C SER A 56 -0.82 6.09 -8.32
N ASP A 57 -0.12 6.65 -7.34
CA ASP A 57 1.33 6.93 -7.44
C ASP A 57 2.13 5.62 -7.59
N PHE A 58 1.75 4.60 -6.81
CA PHE A 58 2.43 3.31 -6.77
C PHE A 58 2.23 2.53 -8.08
N GLY A 59 1.02 2.52 -8.63
CA GLY A 59 0.70 1.89 -9.92
C GLY A 59 1.52 2.47 -11.06
N ARG A 60 1.57 3.80 -11.18
CA ARG A 60 2.39 4.50 -12.19
C ARG A 60 3.87 4.12 -12.10
N LEU A 61 4.36 3.96 -10.88
CA LEU A 61 5.76 3.64 -10.64
C LEU A 61 6.07 2.17 -10.95
N ILE A 62 5.13 1.25 -10.67
CA ILE A 62 5.21 -0.14 -11.11
C ILE A 62 5.21 -0.23 -12.64
N GLU A 63 4.30 0.48 -13.33
CA GLU A 63 4.22 0.48 -14.80
C GLU A 63 5.52 0.98 -15.44
N LYS A 64 6.11 2.06 -14.89
CA LYS A 64 7.41 2.57 -15.32
C LYS A 64 8.55 1.58 -15.06
N GLY A 65 8.61 1.01 -13.85
CA GLY A 65 9.65 0.05 -13.47
C GLY A 65 9.57 -1.30 -14.20
N ILE A 66 8.41 -1.66 -14.74
CA ILE A 66 8.26 -2.82 -15.64
C ILE A 66 8.74 -2.49 -17.06
N SER A 67 8.60 -1.23 -17.50
CA SER A 67 8.94 -0.80 -18.87
C SER A 67 10.43 -0.51 -19.06
N ASP A 68 11.12 -0.01 -18.02
CA ASP A 68 12.58 0.16 -18.04
C ASP A 68 13.28 -1.13 -17.59
N GLN A 69 13.92 -1.84 -18.52
CA GLN A 69 14.66 -3.08 -18.25
C GLN A 69 15.84 -2.89 -17.28
N ASP A 70 16.25 -1.65 -17.00
CA ASP A 70 17.33 -1.32 -16.05
C ASP A 70 16.84 -0.89 -14.65
N GLY A 71 15.52 -0.79 -14.42
CA GLY A 71 14.95 -0.54 -13.09
C GLY A 71 15.32 0.81 -12.45
N ILE A 72 15.74 1.79 -13.26
CA ILE A 72 16.10 3.14 -12.78
C ILE A 72 14.85 4.01 -12.81
N ILE A 73 14.17 4.12 -11.67
CA ILE A 73 13.03 5.03 -11.52
C ILE A 73 13.59 6.45 -11.26
N ILE A 74 13.74 7.24 -12.32
CA ILE A 74 14.28 8.60 -12.25
C ILE A 74 13.20 9.56 -11.73
N GLY A 75 13.52 10.34 -10.68
CA GLY A 75 12.67 11.43 -10.17
C GLY A 75 11.65 11.05 -9.08
N SER A 76 11.71 9.84 -8.55
CA SER A 76 10.87 9.38 -7.43
C SER A 76 11.69 9.25 -6.15
N ASP A 77 11.03 9.32 -4.98
CA ASP A 77 11.65 9.01 -3.69
C ASP A 77 12.36 7.62 -3.80
N PRO A 78 13.67 7.51 -3.51
CA PRO A 78 14.41 6.26 -3.61
C PRO A 78 13.75 5.11 -2.85
N ARG A 79 13.15 5.38 -1.69
CA ARG A 79 12.48 4.37 -0.87
C ARG A 79 11.16 3.91 -1.48
N PHE A 80 10.42 4.85 -2.07
CA PHE A 80 9.20 4.51 -2.78
C PHE A 80 9.52 3.66 -4.04
N SER A 81 10.69 3.87 -4.62
CA SER A 81 11.22 3.05 -5.71
C SER A 81 11.64 1.65 -5.25
N GLU A 82 12.29 1.54 -4.08
CA GLU A 82 12.65 0.26 -3.46
C GLU A 82 11.41 -0.57 -3.08
N LEU A 83 10.39 0.05 -2.47
CA LEU A 83 9.10 -0.59 -2.18
C LEU A 83 8.47 -1.21 -3.43
N ALA A 84 8.49 -0.49 -4.56
CA ALA A 84 7.93 -1.00 -5.79
C ALA A 84 8.80 -2.08 -6.44
N LYS A 85 10.13 -1.99 -6.33
CA LYS A 85 11.03 -3.07 -6.77
C LYS A 85 10.73 -4.36 -6.00
N MET A 86 10.67 -4.27 -4.67
CA MET A 86 10.30 -5.39 -3.79
C MET A 86 8.93 -5.98 -4.19
N PHE A 87 7.94 -5.12 -4.46
CA PHE A 87 6.62 -5.56 -4.92
C PHE A 87 6.68 -6.27 -6.28
N ILE A 88 7.43 -5.74 -7.26
CA ILE A 88 7.59 -6.35 -8.57
C ILE A 88 8.29 -7.71 -8.46
N GLU A 89 9.33 -7.80 -7.63
CA GLU A 89 10.08 -9.05 -7.37
C GLU A 89 9.17 -10.10 -6.72
N GLU A 90 8.46 -9.75 -5.65
CA GLU A 90 7.49 -10.67 -5.02
C GLU A 90 6.39 -11.10 -5.99
N ARG A 91 5.88 -10.17 -6.80
CA ARG A 91 4.87 -10.46 -7.83
C ARG A 91 5.39 -11.42 -8.90
N ARG A 92 6.67 -11.30 -9.30
CA ARG A 92 7.31 -12.22 -10.27
C ARG A 92 7.53 -13.61 -9.69
N HIS A 93 7.93 -13.70 -8.42
CA HIS A 93 8.22 -14.98 -7.79
C HIS A 93 6.98 -15.73 -7.29
N LEU A 94 5.93 -15.02 -6.87
CA LEU A 94 4.77 -15.61 -6.20
C LEU A 94 3.42 -15.06 -6.72
N PRO A 95 3.18 -15.02 -8.05
CA PRO A 95 1.96 -14.42 -8.61
C PRO A 95 0.67 -15.12 -8.17
N GLN A 96 0.73 -16.38 -7.74
CA GLN A 96 -0.45 -17.12 -7.29
C GLN A 96 -0.81 -16.92 -5.82
N LYS A 97 0.11 -16.38 -5.00
CA LYS A 97 0.02 -16.41 -3.53
C LYS A 97 -0.90 -15.33 -2.94
N SER A 98 -1.09 -14.22 -3.65
CA SER A 98 -1.84 -13.07 -3.16
C SER A 98 -2.84 -12.55 -4.19
N THR A 99 -4.02 -12.15 -3.72
CA THR A 99 -5.04 -11.47 -4.53
C THR A 99 -4.53 -10.13 -5.03
N LEU A 100 -3.71 -9.44 -4.24
CA LEU A 100 -3.09 -8.15 -4.58
C LEU A 100 -2.25 -8.23 -5.87
N PHE A 101 -1.48 -9.30 -6.05
CA PHE A 101 -0.59 -9.45 -7.21
C PHE A 101 -1.31 -9.78 -8.52
N LYS A 102 -2.55 -10.27 -8.44
CA LYS A 102 -3.38 -10.61 -9.59
C LYS A 102 -4.18 -9.41 -10.09
N LEU A 103 -4.40 -8.41 -9.25
CA LEU A 103 -5.26 -7.29 -9.55
C LEU A 103 -4.47 -6.12 -10.15
N PRO A 104 -4.99 -5.48 -11.21
CA PRO A 104 -4.50 -4.19 -11.64
C PRO A 104 -4.80 -3.14 -10.57
N THR A 105 -3.93 -2.14 -10.45
CA THR A 105 -4.01 -1.12 -9.40
C THR A 105 -5.32 -0.33 -9.47
N GLU A 106 -5.87 -0.13 -10.67
CA GLU A 106 -7.15 0.53 -10.92
C GLU A 106 -8.30 -0.25 -10.28
N LYS A 107 -8.28 -1.58 -10.36
CA LYS A 107 -9.30 -2.42 -9.72
C LYS A 107 -9.18 -2.34 -8.20
N LEU A 108 -7.96 -2.27 -7.65
CA LEU A 108 -7.80 -2.07 -6.21
C LEU A 108 -8.29 -0.70 -5.75
N ILE A 109 -8.06 0.37 -6.52
CA ILE A 109 -8.61 1.71 -6.23
C ILE A 109 -10.15 1.68 -6.24
N HIS A 110 -10.75 0.95 -7.19
CA HIS A 110 -12.19 0.75 -7.23
C HIS A 110 -12.69 0.04 -5.97
N LEU A 111 -12.06 -1.08 -5.58
CA LEU A 111 -12.40 -1.82 -4.37
C LEU A 111 -12.34 -0.94 -3.11
N VAL A 112 -11.28 -0.13 -2.95
CA VAL A 112 -11.11 0.77 -1.79
C VAL A 112 -12.28 1.76 -1.65
N ARG A 113 -12.84 2.21 -2.77
CA ARG A 113 -13.96 3.17 -2.82
C ARG A 113 -15.32 2.49 -2.77
N SER A 114 -15.36 1.18 -2.97
CA SER A 114 -16.60 0.42 -3.01
C SER A 114 -17.29 0.37 -1.65
N ASN A 115 -18.62 0.36 -1.68
CA ASN A 115 -19.47 0.03 -0.54
C ASN A 115 -20.21 -1.30 -0.76
N ASN A 116 -19.88 -2.04 -1.82
CA ASN A 116 -20.54 -3.30 -2.14
C ASN A 116 -20.07 -4.40 -1.17
N PRO A 117 -20.95 -5.00 -0.35
CA PRO A 117 -20.58 -6.06 0.58
C PRO A 117 -19.94 -7.28 -0.10
N GLU A 118 -20.32 -7.56 -1.36
CA GLU A 118 -19.78 -8.70 -2.12
C GLU A 118 -18.28 -8.54 -2.46
N GLU A 119 -17.81 -7.30 -2.51
CA GLU A 119 -16.42 -6.95 -2.85
C GLU A 119 -15.52 -6.83 -1.59
N MET A 120 -16.12 -6.75 -0.40
CA MET A 120 -15.39 -6.55 0.85
C MET A 120 -14.40 -7.68 1.18
N PRO A 121 -14.71 -8.98 0.94
CA PRO A 121 -13.72 -10.04 1.16
C PRO A 121 -12.48 -9.89 0.26
N GLU A 122 -12.66 -9.50 -1.00
CA GLU A 122 -11.55 -9.25 -1.94
C GLU A 122 -10.73 -8.04 -1.48
N LEU A 123 -11.39 -6.95 -1.06
CA LEU A 123 -10.75 -5.77 -0.51
C LEU A 123 -9.93 -6.10 0.75
N ILE A 124 -10.50 -6.80 1.73
CA ILE A 124 -9.81 -7.18 2.97
C ILE A 124 -8.56 -8.00 2.68
N ALA A 125 -8.63 -8.96 1.75
CA ALA A 125 -7.47 -9.77 1.36
C ALA A 125 -6.36 -8.89 0.76
N CYS A 126 -6.71 -7.97 -0.14
CA CYS A 126 -5.75 -7.07 -0.78
C CYS A 126 -5.11 -6.10 0.22
N LEU A 127 -5.91 -5.54 1.13
CA LEU A 127 -5.44 -4.60 2.16
C LEU A 127 -4.50 -5.28 3.16
N ARG A 128 -4.79 -6.52 3.55
CA ARG A 128 -3.90 -7.32 4.40
C ARG A 128 -2.56 -7.54 3.72
N ASP A 129 -2.59 -7.94 2.45
CA ASP A 129 -1.36 -8.25 1.71
C ASP A 129 -0.53 -6.97 1.49
N LEU A 130 -1.19 -5.83 1.16
CA LEU A 130 -0.52 -4.53 1.02
C LEU A 130 0.10 -4.07 2.33
N ARG A 131 -0.61 -4.24 3.45
CA ARG A 131 -0.08 -3.94 4.78
C ARG A 131 1.16 -4.76 5.09
N ASN A 132 1.16 -6.06 4.81
CA ASN A 132 2.32 -6.91 5.07
C ASN A 132 3.57 -6.43 4.31
N ILE A 133 3.41 -6.04 3.05
CA ILE A 133 4.49 -5.50 2.21
C ILE A 133 5.01 -4.18 2.81
N LEU A 134 4.12 -3.27 3.21
CA LEU A 134 4.50 -2.00 3.84
C LEU A 134 5.19 -2.20 5.20
N ASP A 135 4.69 -3.14 6.02
CA ASP A 135 5.27 -3.46 7.33
C ASP A 135 6.65 -4.10 7.18
N GLN A 136 6.85 -4.99 6.19
CA GLN A 136 8.15 -5.59 5.88
C GLN A 136 9.17 -4.55 5.40
N HIS A 137 8.78 -3.67 4.47
CA HIS A 137 9.63 -2.57 4.03
C HIS A 137 10.01 -1.66 5.20
N SER A 138 9.02 -1.27 6.01
CA SER A 138 9.25 -0.40 7.18
C SER A 138 10.17 -1.05 8.23
N HIS A 139 10.10 -2.37 8.42
CA HIS A 139 11.03 -3.09 9.31
C HIS A 139 12.44 -3.18 8.73
N SER A 140 12.58 -3.40 7.42
CA SER A 140 13.89 -3.41 6.74
C SER A 140 14.60 -2.05 6.91
N ASP A 141 13.84 -0.96 6.78
CA ASP A 141 14.35 0.40 7.01
C ASP A 141 14.84 0.61 8.45
N ILE A 142 14.11 0.11 9.45
CA ILE A 142 14.48 0.26 10.87
C ILE A 142 15.75 -0.55 11.20
N VAL A 143 15.87 -1.77 10.67
CA VAL A 143 17.05 -2.61 10.88
C VAL A 143 18.28 -2.02 10.20
N GLY A 144 18.14 -1.43 9.01
CA GLY A 144 19.24 -0.72 8.35
C GLY A 144 19.74 0.50 9.15
N ILE A 145 18.84 1.22 9.83
CA ILE A 145 19.19 2.39 10.65
C ILE A 145 19.80 2.00 12.00
N LEU A 146 19.31 0.92 12.63
CA LEU A 146 19.78 0.47 13.95
C LEU A 146 20.98 -0.50 13.89
N GLY A 147 21.27 -1.09 12.72
CA GLY A 147 22.40 -2.00 12.51
C GLY A 147 23.72 -1.31 12.15
N GLU A 148 23.71 0.00 11.91
CA GLU A 148 24.91 0.82 11.64
C GLU A 148 25.40 1.62 12.89
N ILE A 149 24.97 1.24 14.10
CA ILE A 149 25.46 1.82 15.37
C ILE A 149 26.43 0.87 16.06
#